data_AF-A0A6C1PFM6-F1
#
_entry.id   AF-A0A6C1PFM6-F1
#
_cell.length_a   1.000
_cell.length_b   1.000
_cell.length_c   1.000
_cell.angle_alpha   90.00
_cell.angle_beta   90.00
_cell.angle_gamma   90.00
#
_symmetry.space_group_name_H-M   'P 1'
#
loop_
_entity.id
_entity.type
_entity.pdbx_description
1 polymer ?
#
loop_
_entity_poly.entity_id
_entity_poly.type
_entity_poly.pdbx_seq_one_letter_code
_entity_poly.pdbx_strand_id
1 'polypeptide(L)'
;MRSRRSLRIAVCVVSMIVCCALVASAQQAPAVTDSPDAAPYEDAEFPRWALDLRRAEIVAFGSLPLTLLTSRLVYAIGRYAIASVRAGGSDPAYLPPAFAPPGAVPFDRADGVRIVIGAAVLSTTVAVVDYLLGRRERIDGE
;
A
#
# COMPACT_ATOMS: atom_id res chain seq x y z
N MET A 1 5.53 -19.24 -30.69
CA MET A 1 4.59 -18.83 -29.62
C MET A 1 5.15 -17.83 -28.59
N ARG A 2 6.47 -17.56 -28.54
CA ARG A 2 7.11 -16.65 -27.55
C ARG A 2 6.89 -15.15 -27.85
N SER A 3 6.74 -14.76 -29.13
CA SER A 3 6.62 -13.35 -29.56
C SER A 3 5.32 -12.66 -29.11
N ARG A 4 4.18 -13.38 -29.09
CA ARG A 4 2.88 -12.81 -28.69
C ARG A 4 2.79 -12.48 -27.20
N ARG A 5 3.55 -13.17 -26.35
CA ARG A 5 3.60 -12.90 -24.89
C ARG A 5 4.49 -11.69 -24.59
N SER A 6 5.65 -11.59 -25.25
CA SER A 6 6.55 -10.43 -25.15
C SER A 6 5.91 -9.15 -25.66
N LEU A 7 5.13 -9.23 -26.76
CA LEU A 7 4.40 -8.09 -27.31
C LEU A 7 3.31 -7.58 -26.36
N ARG A 8 2.57 -8.48 -25.70
CA ARG A 8 1.55 -8.12 -24.70
C ARG A 8 2.15 -7.47 -23.46
N ILE A 9 3.29 -7.98 -22.98
CA ILE A 9 4.02 -7.40 -21.85
C ILE A 9 4.54 -6.00 -22.23
N ALA A 10 5.11 -5.84 -23.41
CA ALA A 10 5.57 -4.54 -23.89
C ALA A 10 4.42 -3.53 -24.00
N VAL A 11 3.26 -3.94 -24.52
CA VAL A 11 2.06 -3.07 -24.60
C VAL A 11 1.56 -2.68 -23.22
N CYS A 12 1.52 -3.59 -22.25
CA CYS A 12 1.11 -3.27 -20.87
C CYS A 12 2.10 -2.34 -20.17
N VAL A 13 3.41 -2.55 -20.36
CA VAL A 13 4.44 -1.69 -19.77
C VAL A 13 4.40 -0.29 -20.39
N VAL A 14 4.27 -0.20 -21.72
CA VAL A 14 4.12 1.09 -22.41
C VAL A 14 2.82 1.78 -21.99
N SER A 15 1.71 1.06 -21.89
CA SER A 15 0.43 1.61 -21.40
C SER A 15 0.53 2.09 -19.96
N MET A 16 1.25 1.38 -19.09
CA MET A 16 1.48 1.80 -17.71
C MET A 16 2.38 3.04 -17.64
N ILE A 17 3.45 3.11 -18.44
CA ILE A 17 4.33 4.29 -18.53
C ILE A 17 3.57 5.50 -19.06
N VAL A 18 2.72 5.31 -20.08
CA VAL A 18 1.86 6.37 -20.63
C VAL A 18 0.84 6.83 -19.57
N CYS A 19 0.26 5.92 -18.79
CA CYS A 19 -0.66 6.25 -17.71
C CYS A 19 0.04 7.02 -16.57
N CYS A 20 1.24 6.59 -16.16
CA CYS A 20 2.06 7.32 -15.18
C CYS A 20 2.46 8.72 -15.69
N ALA A 21 2.80 8.87 -16.96
CA ALA A 21 3.13 10.15 -17.57
C ALA A 21 1.90 11.08 -17.64
N LEU A 22 0.71 10.54 -17.93
CA LEU A 22 -0.56 11.27 -17.91
C LEU A 22 -0.91 11.78 -16.50
N VAL A 23 -0.74 10.95 -15.47
CA VAL A 23 -0.95 11.35 -14.08
C VAL A 23 0.08 12.41 -13.65
N ALA A 24 1.34 12.29 -14.06
CA ALA A 24 2.36 13.29 -13.79
C ALA A 24 2.05 14.64 -14.47
N SER A 25 1.53 14.62 -15.70
CA SER A 25 1.11 15.84 -16.41
C SER A 25 -0.16 16.48 -15.82
N ALA A 26 -0.97 15.73 -15.09
CA ALA A 26 -2.09 16.27 -14.31
C ALA A 26 -1.64 16.95 -13.01
N GLN A 27 -0.37 16.78 -12.61
CA GLN A 27 0.24 17.48 -11.47
C GLN A 27 1.00 18.75 -11.86
N GLN A 28 0.99 19.16 -13.14
CA GLN A 28 1.31 20.54 -13.46
C GLN A 28 0.20 21.44 -12.90
N ALA A 29 0.40 21.91 -11.67
CA ALA A 29 -0.25 23.13 -11.23
C ALA A 29 0.09 24.22 -12.26
N PRO A 30 -0.91 24.96 -12.78
CA PRO A 30 -0.61 26.10 -13.63
C PRO A 30 0.36 27.01 -12.89
N ALA A 31 1.42 27.46 -13.57
CA ALA A 31 2.25 28.54 -13.05
C ALA A 31 1.32 29.71 -12.77
N VAL A 32 1.08 29.99 -11.49
CA VAL A 32 0.18 31.04 -11.03
C VAL A 32 0.74 32.38 -11.49
N THR A 33 0.26 32.86 -12.63
CA THR A 33 0.37 34.27 -13.02
C THR A 33 -0.87 34.96 -12.47
N ASP A 34 -0.71 35.75 -11.41
CA ASP A 34 -1.74 36.50 -10.68
C ASP A 34 -2.95 35.68 -10.21
N SER A 35 -2.84 35.09 -9.02
CA SER A 35 -4.03 34.78 -8.21
C SER A 35 -4.29 35.95 -7.26
N PRO A 36 -5.54 36.41 -7.09
CA PRO A 36 -5.87 37.26 -5.96
C PRO A 36 -5.41 36.51 -4.70
N ASP A 37 -4.65 37.18 -3.83
CA ASP A 37 -4.02 36.61 -2.64
C ASP A 37 -4.93 35.54 -2.02
N ALA A 38 -4.54 34.27 -2.11
CA ALA A 38 -5.26 33.20 -1.47
C ALA A 38 -5.23 33.51 0.03
N ALA A 39 -6.37 33.99 0.57
CA ALA A 39 -6.49 34.30 1.97
C ALA A 39 -6.10 33.05 2.78
N PRO A 40 -5.36 33.21 3.89
CA PRO A 40 -5.07 32.08 4.79
C PRO A 40 -6.38 31.40 5.20
N TYR A 41 -6.39 30.06 5.17
CA TYR A 41 -7.55 29.28 5.61
C TYR A 41 -7.97 29.68 7.02
N GLU A 42 -9.26 29.92 7.22
CA GLU A 42 -9.80 30.18 8.55
C GLU A 42 -10.03 28.85 9.30
N ASP A 43 -9.82 28.84 10.63
CA ASP A 43 -9.96 27.63 11.45
C ASP A 43 -11.37 27.00 11.39
N ALA A 44 -12.39 27.79 11.01
CA ALA A 44 -13.78 27.36 10.90
C ALA A 44 -14.23 27.01 9.47
N GLU A 45 -13.36 27.13 8.47
CA GLU A 45 -13.72 26.97 7.06
C GLU A 45 -14.09 25.51 6.71
N PHE A 46 -13.45 24.54 7.38
CA PHE A 46 -13.72 23.12 7.18
C PHE A 46 -14.24 22.47 8.46
N PRO A 47 -15.28 21.61 8.35
CA PRO A 47 -15.73 20.86 9.49
C PRO A 47 -14.64 19.87 9.94
N ARG A 48 -14.46 19.73 11.26
CA ARG A 48 -13.39 18.93 11.85
C ARG A 48 -13.38 17.47 11.38
N TRP A 49 -14.55 16.87 11.15
CA TRP A 49 -14.64 15.49 10.64
C TRP A 49 -14.02 15.34 9.25
N ALA A 50 -14.06 16.39 8.41
CA ALA A 50 -13.47 16.36 7.08
C ALA A 50 -11.93 16.44 7.16
N LEU A 51 -11.40 17.22 8.11
CA LEU A 51 -9.96 17.25 8.39
C LEU A 51 -9.46 15.91 8.94
N ASP A 52 -10.22 15.28 9.83
CA ASP A 52 -9.91 13.95 10.36
C ASP A 52 -9.95 12.87 9.26
N LEU A 53 -10.94 12.92 8.37
CA LEU A 53 -11.02 12.00 7.22
C LEU A 53 -9.83 12.18 6.28
N ARG A 54 -9.45 13.43 5.99
CA ARG A 54 -8.27 13.74 5.18
C ARG A 54 -7.00 13.17 5.80
N ARG A 55 -6.82 13.31 7.11
CA ARG A 55 -5.67 12.73 7.82
C ARG A 55 -5.69 11.20 7.73
N ALA A 56 -6.85 10.58 7.94
CA ALA A 56 -7.00 9.13 7.85
C ALA A 56 -6.66 8.59 6.44
N GLU A 57 -7.07 9.29 5.38
CA GLU A 57 -6.70 8.96 4.00
C GLU A 57 -5.18 9.01 3.80
N ILE A 58 -4.55 10.12 4.21
CA ILE A 58 -3.09 10.29 4.08
C ILE A 58 -2.34 9.17 4.81
N VAL A 59 -2.75 8.84 6.03
CA VAL A 59 -2.10 7.80 6.84
C VAL A 59 -2.36 6.40 6.26
N ALA A 60 -3.59 6.10 5.85
CA ALA A 60 -3.94 4.81 5.25
C ALA A 60 -3.16 4.59 3.95
N PHE A 61 -3.33 5.47 2.95
CA PHE A 61 -2.67 5.31 1.66
C PHE A 61 -1.16 5.52 1.74
N GLY A 62 -0.69 6.42 2.61
CA GLY A 62 0.74 6.64 2.86
C GLY A 62 1.43 5.42 3.49
N SER A 63 0.72 4.65 4.33
CA SER A 63 1.27 3.43 4.95
C SER A 63 1.13 2.18 4.08
N LEU A 64 0.38 2.21 2.98
CA LEU A 64 0.16 1.03 2.11
C LEU A 64 1.44 0.35 1.60
N PRO A 65 2.49 1.07 1.13
CA PRO A 65 3.72 0.42 0.66
C PRO A 65 4.41 -0.40 1.76
N LEU A 66 4.45 0.15 2.98
CA LEU A 66 5.07 -0.51 4.14
C LEU A 66 4.23 -1.69 4.61
N THR A 67 2.92 -1.51 4.73
CA THR A 67 2.01 -2.58 5.17
C THR A 67 1.91 -3.71 4.14
N LEU A 68 2.07 -3.42 2.84
CA LEU A 68 2.18 -4.45 1.80
C LEU A 68 3.45 -5.28 1.94
N LEU A 69 4.59 -4.64 2.17
CA LEU A 69 5.85 -5.33 2.44
C LEU A 69 5.73 -6.20 3.70
N THR A 70 5.21 -5.65 4.79
CA THR A 70 5.00 -6.36 6.05
C THR A 70 4.05 -7.53 5.86
N SER A 71 2.91 -7.34 5.19
CA SER A 71 1.94 -8.40 4.90
C SER A 71 2.59 -9.53 4.09
N ARG A 72 3.38 -9.20 3.07
CA ARG A 72 4.11 -10.19 2.27
C ARG A 72 5.09 -11.00 3.12
N LEU A 73 5.85 -10.33 3.99
CA LEU A 73 6.82 -10.97 4.86
C LEU A 73 6.14 -11.89 5.88
N VAL A 74 5.11 -11.38 6.56
CA VAL A 74 4.32 -12.15 7.54
C VAL A 74 3.64 -13.34 6.87
N TYR A 75 3.07 -13.18 5.68
CA TYR A 75 2.47 -14.28 4.94
C TYR A 75 3.50 -15.35 4.57
N ALA A 76 4.68 -14.95 4.09
CA ALA A 76 5.77 -15.85 3.73
C ALA A 76 6.30 -16.65 4.93
N ILE A 77 6.47 -15.98 6.08
CA ILE A 77 6.88 -16.63 7.34
C ILE A 77 5.77 -17.56 7.84
N GLY A 78 4.51 -17.11 7.79
CA GLY A 78 3.36 -17.89 8.24
C GLY A 78 3.16 -19.19 7.46
N ARG A 79 3.24 -19.14 6.11
CA ARG A 79 3.17 -20.36 5.29
C ARG A 79 4.32 -21.32 5.59
N TYR A 80 5.53 -20.80 5.81
CA TYR A 80 6.70 -21.60 6.13
C TYR A 80 6.53 -22.29 7.49
N ALA A 81 6.11 -21.56 8.52
CA ALA A 81 5.88 -22.09 9.85
C ALA A 81 4.79 -23.17 9.86
N ILE A 82 3.69 -22.97 9.12
CA ILE A 82 2.62 -23.96 9.03
C ILE A 82 3.10 -25.21 8.28
N ALA A 83 3.83 -25.03 7.19
CA ALA A 83 4.39 -26.15 6.42
C ALA A 83 5.41 -26.94 7.23
N SER A 84 6.29 -26.27 7.97
CA SER A 84 7.31 -26.92 8.78
C SER A 84 6.72 -27.72 9.94
N VAL A 85 5.69 -27.19 10.62
CA VAL A 85 4.96 -27.92 11.66
C VAL A 85 4.29 -29.18 11.10
N ARG A 86 3.69 -29.09 9.90
CA ARG A 86 3.04 -30.25 9.25
C ARG A 86 4.03 -31.31 8.79
N ALA A 87 5.21 -30.90 8.33
CA ALA A 87 6.26 -31.81 7.89
C ALA A 87 7.04 -32.44 9.05
N GLY A 88 6.83 -32.00 10.30
CA GLY A 88 7.61 -32.44 11.45
C GLY A 88 9.07 -31.96 11.44
N GLY A 89 9.37 -30.91 10.66
CA GLY A 89 10.73 -30.39 10.45
C GLY A 89 10.74 -29.19 9.51
N SER A 90 11.91 -28.57 9.31
CA SER A 90 12.02 -27.44 8.38
C SER A 90 11.78 -27.90 6.94
N ASP A 91 10.74 -27.39 6.28
CA ASP A 91 10.45 -27.64 4.86
C ASP A 91 11.04 -26.50 4.00
N PRO A 92 12.18 -26.72 3.31
CA PRO A 92 12.83 -25.68 2.52
C PRO A 92 12.00 -25.21 1.32
N ALA A 93 11.00 -25.98 0.90
CA ALA A 93 10.16 -25.65 -0.25
C ALA A 93 9.23 -24.44 0.01
N TYR A 94 9.00 -24.10 1.28
CA TYR A 94 8.16 -22.98 1.69
C TYR A 94 8.93 -21.76 2.21
N LEU A 95 10.27 -21.75 2.10
CA LEU A 95 11.08 -20.61 2.49
C LEU A 95 10.62 -19.31 1.80
N PRO A 96 10.75 -18.14 2.46
CA PRO A 96 10.41 -16.87 1.83
C PRO A 96 11.19 -16.68 0.52
N PRO A 97 10.61 -16.01 -0.50
CA PRO A 97 11.22 -15.94 -1.84
C PRO A 97 12.65 -15.40 -1.89
N ALA A 98 13.06 -14.57 -0.93
CA ALA A 98 14.44 -14.06 -0.85
C ALA A 98 15.47 -15.12 -0.43
N PHE A 99 15.01 -16.22 0.16
CA PHE A 99 15.83 -17.33 0.69
C PHE A 99 15.46 -18.68 0.08
N ALA A 100 14.54 -18.70 -0.87
CA ALA A 100 13.98 -19.92 -1.42
C ALA A 100 14.93 -20.59 -2.42
N PRO A 101 15.16 -21.92 -2.33
CA PRO A 101 15.98 -22.64 -3.30
C PRO A 101 15.31 -22.72 -4.69
N PRO A 102 16.07 -23.01 -5.76
CA PRO A 102 15.51 -23.27 -7.08
C PRO A 102 14.50 -24.44 -7.01
N GLY A 103 13.25 -24.20 -7.41
CA GLY A 103 12.16 -25.19 -7.35
C GLY A 103 11.24 -25.11 -6.13
N ALA A 104 11.40 -24.09 -5.27
CA ALA A 104 10.47 -23.81 -4.17
C ALA A 104 9.05 -23.53 -4.69
N VAL A 105 8.05 -23.77 -3.82
CA VAL A 105 6.63 -23.61 -4.17
C VAL A 105 6.33 -22.13 -4.40
N PRO A 106 6.00 -21.69 -5.63
CA PRO A 106 5.80 -20.27 -5.93
C PRO A 106 4.54 -19.73 -5.26
N PHE A 107 4.43 -18.40 -5.19
CA PHE A 107 3.17 -17.75 -4.81
C PHE A 107 2.16 -17.89 -5.94
N ASP A 108 0.98 -18.38 -5.59
CA ASP A 108 -0.14 -18.39 -6.51
C ASP A 108 -0.92 -17.06 -6.47
N ARG A 109 -1.82 -16.84 -7.43
CA ARG A 109 -2.68 -15.67 -7.48
C ARG A 109 -3.52 -15.51 -6.20
N ALA A 110 -3.97 -16.62 -5.61
CA ALA A 110 -4.69 -16.59 -4.34
C ALA A 110 -3.82 -16.05 -3.19
N ASP A 111 -2.53 -16.41 -3.15
CA ASP A 111 -1.57 -15.89 -2.16
C ASP A 111 -1.41 -14.37 -2.32
N GLY A 112 -1.28 -13.89 -3.56
CA GLY A 112 -1.20 -12.46 -3.86
C GLY A 112 -2.42 -11.68 -3.34
N VAL A 113 -3.62 -12.20 -3.55
CA VAL A 113 -4.86 -11.57 -3.05
C VAL A 113 -4.88 -11.53 -1.51
N ARG A 114 -4.48 -12.62 -0.84
CA ARG A 114 -4.42 -12.68 0.62
C ARG A 114 -3.42 -11.67 1.19
N ILE A 115 -2.26 -11.51 0.55
CA ILE A 115 -1.26 -10.51 0.93
C ILE A 115 -1.82 -9.09 0.79
N VAL A 116 -2.48 -8.79 -0.32
CA VAL A 116 -3.09 -7.45 -0.56
C VAL A 116 -4.18 -7.15 0.47
N ILE A 117 -5.05 -8.12 0.75
CA ILE A 117 -6.09 -7.97 1.79
C ILE A 117 -5.45 -7.76 3.17
N GLY A 118 -4.43 -8.55 3.52
CA GLY A 118 -3.70 -8.38 4.78
C GLY A 118 -3.05 -7.01 4.90
N ALA A 119 -2.52 -6.47 3.80
CA ALA A 119 -1.93 -5.13 3.75
C ALA A 119 -2.99 -4.05 3.96
N ALA A 120 -4.14 -4.17 3.30
CA ALA A 120 -5.26 -3.24 3.47
C ALA A 120 -5.74 -3.21 4.92
N VAL A 121 -5.93 -4.38 5.55
CA VAL A 121 -6.31 -4.49 6.96
C VAL A 121 -5.28 -3.85 7.87
N LEU A 122 -3.99 -4.10 7.66
CA LEU A 122 -2.91 -3.50 8.44
C LEU A 122 -2.89 -1.97 8.29
N SER A 123 -3.00 -1.45 7.07
CA SER A 123 -3.05 0.00 6.79
C SER A 123 -4.24 0.67 7.44
N THR A 124 -5.44 0.08 7.33
CA THR A 124 -6.63 0.59 8.02
C THR A 124 -6.43 0.59 9.52
N THR A 125 -5.82 -0.45 10.10
CA THR A 125 -5.52 -0.51 11.53
C THR A 125 -4.61 0.64 11.97
N VAL A 126 -3.56 0.93 11.21
CA VAL A 126 -2.66 2.07 11.48
C VAL A 126 -3.41 3.40 11.44
N ALA A 127 -4.25 3.62 10.42
CA ALA A 127 -5.06 4.83 10.31
C ALA A 127 -6.05 4.99 11.47
N VAL A 128 -6.67 3.89 11.94
CA VAL A 128 -7.54 3.92 13.12
C VAL A 128 -6.76 4.26 14.40
N VAL A 129 -5.57 3.68 14.59
CA VAL A 129 -4.73 3.99 15.75
C VAL A 129 -4.31 5.46 15.75
N ASP A 130 -3.90 6.00 14.60
CA ASP A 130 -3.57 7.43 14.44
C ASP A 130 -4.77 8.34 14.79
N TYR A 131 -5.96 8.00 14.28
CA TYR A 131 -7.18 8.72 14.61
C TYR A 131 -7.50 8.72 16.11
N LEU A 132 -7.34 7.57 16.78
CA LEU A 132 -7.59 7.46 18.23
C LEU A 132 -6.59 8.26 19.05
N LEU A 133 -5.31 8.29 18.66
CA LEU A 133 -4.28 9.09 19.32
C LEU A 133 -4.55 10.58 19.16
N GLY A 134 -4.82 11.05 17.94
CA GLY A 134 -5.17 12.45 17.69
C GLY A 134 -6.47 12.87 18.39
N ARG A 135 -7.43 11.94 18.59
CA ARG A 135 -8.61 12.20 19.40
C ARG A 135 -8.28 12.36 20.89
N ARG A 136 -7.33 11.60 21.44
CA ARG A 136 -6.92 11.72 22.86
C ARG A 136 -6.22 13.04 23.14
N GLU A 137 -5.24 13.42 22.31
CA GLU A 137 -4.49 14.67 22.48
C GLU A 137 -5.40 15.91 22.50
N ARG A 138 -6.52 15.87 21.78
CA ARG A 138 -7.52 16.94 21.80
C ARG A 138 -8.34 17.01 23.08
N ILE A 139 -8.61 15.88 23.72
CA ILE A 139 -9.35 15.84 24.99
C ILE A 139 -8.44 16.31 26.14
N ASP A 140 -7.16 15.95 26.10
CA ASP A 140 -6.20 16.29 27.16
C ASP A 140 -5.70 17.76 27.07
N GLY A 141 -5.94 18.43 25.94
CA GLY A 141 -5.55 19.83 25.70
C GLY A 141 -6.65 20.88 25.92
N GLU A 142 -7.85 20.45 26.31
CA GLU A 142 -8.96 21.31 26.78
C GLU A 142 -8.99 21.39 28.32
#